data_AF-A0A8J5Y7K5-F1
#
_entry.id   AF-A0A8J5Y7K5-F1
#
_cell.length_a   1.000
_cell.length_b   1.000
_cell.length_c   1.000
_cell.angle_alpha   90.00
_cell.angle_beta   90.00
_cell.angle_gamma   90.00
#
_symmetry.space_group_name_H-M   'P 1'
#
loop_
_entity.id
_entity.type
_entity.pdbx_description
1 polymer ?
#
loop_
_entity_poly.entity_id
_entity_poly.type
_entity_poly.pdbx_seq_one_letter_code
_entity_poly.pdbx_strand_id
1 'polypeptide(L)'
;MLFFLSLSRPAACFTMEKTDMCNSSMVSTSHDVEESWDDEFQQLVQTFPKDKSFTGMNLYFFQGFWCPSIVLKAVISCQKHFQSFDSDIIIATLPKCGTTWLKALTFSTLYRNQFAREKNPLLTYNPHSLIRFIDYDFYFNDTGPDLENCTLYQLRLFSIHLPYASLPTSIKDSNCKIVYLCRNPMDTLISFWSFFSRLRGEGFEPVSLDEAFEMFCQGINEFGPFFDHVLGYWRASQEKSSKILFLQYEDLKEDIKTHLKKLAMFLGFLSLRNKRNNELLKK
;
A
#
# COMPACT_ATOMS: atom_id res chain seq x y z
N MET A 1 38.42 28.14 4.85
CA MET A 1 38.45 27.17 3.73
C MET A 1 37.27 26.23 3.92
N LEU A 2 36.10 26.70 3.47
CA LEU A 2 34.78 26.05 3.63
C LEU A 2 34.35 25.59 2.25
N PHE A 3 34.19 24.29 2.04
CA PHE A 3 33.57 23.74 0.84
C PHE A 3 32.04 23.73 1.01
N PHE A 4 31.39 24.74 0.47
CA PHE A 4 29.99 24.66 0.05
C PHE A 4 29.96 23.92 -1.30
N LEU A 5 29.48 22.67 -1.33
CA LEU A 5 29.03 22.06 -2.59
C LEU A 5 27.52 22.15 -2.65
N SER A 6 27.09 23.18 -3.37
CA SER A 6 25.79 23.27 -4.02
C SER A 6 25.63 22.07 -4.96
N LEU A 7 24.64 21.21 -4.69
CA LEU A 7 24.08 20.31 -5.69
C LEU A 7 22.61 20.68 -5.90
N SER A 8 22.42 21.83 -6.56
CA SER A 8 21.21 22.04 -7.36
C SER A 8 21.49 21.39 -8.73
N ARG A 9 21.17 20.11 -8.88
CA ARG A 9 21.02 19.52 -10.22
C ARG A 9 19.53 19.59 -10.56
N PRO A 10 19.13 20.15 -11.71
CA PRO A 10 17.75 20.02 -12.17
C PRO A 10 17.50 18.53 -12.39
N ALA A 11 16.47 17.99 -11.73
CA ALA A 11 15.96 16.67 -12.09
C ALA A 11 15.64 16.71 -13.59
N ALA A 12 16.31 15.88 -14.37
CA ALA A 12 16.03 15.73 -15.78
C ALA A 12 14.54 15.45 -15.91
N CYS A 13 13.84 16.30 -16.66
CA CYS A 13 12.47 16.08 -17.06
C CYS A 13 12.47 14.82 -17.93
N PHE A 14 12.27 13.66 -17.30
CA PHE A 14 12.03 12.41 -18.00
C PHE A 14 10.70 12.59 -18.74
N THR A 15 10.80 12.80 -20.05
CA THR A 15 9.66 12.72 -20.95
C THR A 15 9.20 11.28 -20.97
N MET A 16 8.07 11.01 -20.32
CA MET A 16 7.43 9.71 -20.28
C MET A 16 6.92 9.32 -21.67
N GLU A 17 7.42 8.23 -22.25
CA GLU A 17 6.74 7.58 -23.36
C GLU A 17 5.53 6.79 -22.81
N LYS A 18 4.39 6.91 -23.50
CA LYS A 18 3.09 6.31 -23.14
C LYS A 18 3.11 4.78 -23.03
N THR A 19 4.16 4.13 -23.49
CA THR A 19 4.21 2.69 -23.81
C THR A 19 4.64 1.80 -22.65
N ASP A 20 5.33 2.33 -21.63
CA ASP A 20 5.85 1.51 -20.52
C ASP A 20 4.96 1.54 -19.26
N MET A 21 3.91 2.36 -19.25
CA MET A 21 2.95 2.42 -18.16
C MET A 21 1.62 1.79 -18.57
N CYS A 22 1.41 0.58 -18.06
CA CYS A 22 0.11 -0.04 -17.86
C CYS A 22 -0.53 -0.67 -19.12
N ASN A 23 0.02 -1.80 -19.55
CA ASN A 23 -0.81 -2.93 -19.97
C ASN A 23 -0.81 -3.97 -18.85
N SER A 24 -1.46 -3.68 -17.73
CA SER A 24 -1.96 -4.74 -16.87
C SER A 24 -3.42 -4.95 -17.22
N SER A 25 -3.66 -5.72 -18.29
CA SER A 25 -4.98 -6.31 -18.53
C SER A 25 -5.21 -7.39 -17.47
N MET A 26 -5.58 -6.97 -16.25
CA MET A 26 -5.93 -7.89 -15.17
C MET A 26 -7.40 -8.24 -15.24
N VAL A 27 -7.69 -9.27 -16.03
CA VAL A 27 -8.87 -10.12 -15.82
C VAL A 27 -8.40 -11.57 -15.96
N SER A 28 -7.54 -12.02 -15.06
CA SER A 28 -7.35 -13.45 -14.82
C SER A 28 -8.31 -13.86 -13.72
N THR A 29 -9.15 -14.87 -13.97
CA THR A 29 -10.03 -15.39 -12.91
C THR A 29 -9.19 -16.18 -11.90
N SER A 30 -9.68 -16.36 -10.66
CA SER A 30 -8.91 -17.11 -9.66
C SER A 30 -8.64 -18.56 -10.06
N HIS A 31 -9.54 -19.17 -10.84
CA HIS A 31 -9.34 -20.52 -11.36
C HIS A 31 -8.14 -20.59 -12.32
N ASP A 32 -8.00 -19.62 -13.23
CA ASP A 32 -6.84 -19.55 -14.13
C ASP A 32 -5.53 -19.43 -13.35
N VAL A 33 -5.55 -18.70 -12.23
CA VAL A 33 -4.36 -18.51 -11.39
C VAL A 33 -4.02 -19.78 -10.61
N GLU A 34 -5.01 -20.45 -10.02
CA GLU A 34 -4.78 -21.70 -9.29
C GLU A 34 -4.26 -22.81 -10.22
N GLU A 35 -4.84 -22.95 -11.42
CA GLU A 35 -4.38 -23.93 -12.42
C GLU A 35 -2.95 -23.66 -12.92
N SER A 36 -2.46 -22.42 -12.81
CA SER A 36 -1.09 -22.05 -13.17
C SER A 36 -0.03 -22.43 -12.14
N TRP A 37 -0.44 -22.89 -10.95
CA TRP A 37 0.51 -23.23 -9.89
C TRP A 37 1.21 -24.57 -10.16
N ASP A 38 2.51 -24.60 -9.88
CA ASP A 38 3.31 -25.82 -9.90
C ASP A 38 2.86 -26.82 -8.81
N ASP A 39 3.21 -28.10 -9.00
CA ASP A 39 2.80 -29.20 -8.13
C ASP A 39 3.22 -29.00 -6.67
N GLU A 40 4.39 -28.40 -6.44
CA GLU A 40 4.89 -28.12 -5.09
C GLU A 40 4.01 -27.08 -4.39
N PHE A 41 3.66 -25.99 -5.08
CA PHE A 41 2.78 -24.97 -4.54
C PHE A 41 1.36 -25.50 -4.32
N GLN A 42 0.86 -26.33 -5.23
CA GLN A 42 -0.43 -27.01 -5.07
C GLN A 42 -0.48 -27.90 -3.81
N GLN A 43 0.60 -28.63 -3.53
CA GLN A 43 0.71 -29.42 -2.30
C GLN A 43 0.80 -28.53 -1.05
N LEU A 44 1.51 -27.40 -1.13
CA LEU A 44 1.62 -26.45 -0.03
C LEU A 44 0.26 -25.87 0.37
N VAL A 45 -0.51 -25.36 -0.59
CA VAL A 45 -1.79 -24.68 -0.30
C VAL A 45 -2.88 -25.63 0.21
N GLN A 46 -2.77 -26.93 -0.05
CA GLN A 46 -3.67 -27.93 0.54
C GLN A 46 -3.55 -28.01 2.07
N THR A 47 -2.45 -27.53 2.65
CA THR A 47 -2.26 -27.47 4.11
C THR A 47 -2.96 -26.28 4.76
N PHE A 48 -3.42 -25.30 3.98
CA PHE A 48 -4.04 -24.09 4.50
C PHE A 48 -5.57 -24.23 4.53
N PRO A 49 -6.25 -23.77 5.61
CA PRO A 49 -7.69 -23.58 5.58
C PRO A 49 -8.10 -22.72 4.39
N LYS A 50 -9.20 -23.08 3.73
CA LYS A 50 -9.69 -22.44 2.52
C LYS A 50 -11.14 -22.03 2.67
N ASP A 51 -11.47 -20.83 2.23
CA ASP A 51 -12.84 -20.30 2.21
C ASP A 51 -13.08 -19.45 0.95
N LYS A 52 -14.27 -18.89 0.81
CA LYS A 52 -14.66 -18.03 -0.31
C LYS A 52 -14.62 -16.55 0.09
N SER A 53 -14.12 -15.73 -0.82
CA SER A 53 -14.19 -14.27 -0.74
C SER A 53 -15.57 -13.75 -1.17
N PHE A 54 -15.80 -12.45 -0.98
CA PHE A 54 -17.01 -11.77 -1.46
C PHE A 54 -17.21 -11.89 -2.97
N THR A 55 -16.14 -12.16 -3.73
CA THR A 55 -16.21 -12.36 -5.19
C THR A 55 -16.45 -13.80 -5.62
N GLY A 56 -16.46 -14.75 -4.67
CA GLY A 56 -16.51 -16.19 -4.95
C GLY A 56 -15.14 -16.84 -5.22
N MET A 57 -14.08 -16.02 -5.30
CA MET A 57 -12.69 -16.49 -5.40
C MET A 57 -12.23 -17.12 -4.08
N ASN A 58 -11.28 -18.07 -4.14
CA ASN A 58 -10.75 -18.71 -2.94
C ASN A 58 -9.87 -17.74 -2.11
N LEU A 59 -10.01 -17.83 -0.79
CA LEU A 59 -9.11 -17.30 0.22
C LEU A 59 -8.39 -18.46 0.91
N TYR A 60 -7.11 -18.28 1.20
CA TYR A 60 -6.31 -19.22 1.97
C TYR A 60 -5.86 -18.58 3.27
N PHE A 61 -6.10 -19.25 4.39
CA PHE A 61 -5.66 -18.77 5.70
C PHE A 61 -4.16 -19.03 5.87
N PHE A 62 -3.37 -17.98 5.71
CA PHE A 62 -1.91 -18.00 5.69
C PHE A 62 -1.37 -17.08 6.78
N GLN A 63 -0.53 -17.59 7.68
CA GLN A 63 0.13 -16.81 8.74
C GLN A 63 -0.83 -15.92 9.58
N GLY A 64 -2.05 -16.38 9.82
CA GLY A 64 -3.03 -15.65 10.63
C GLY A 64 -3.91 -14.66 9.87
N PHE A 65 -3.89 -14.65 8.54
CA PHE A 65 -4.80 -13.83 7.72
C PHE A 65 -5.33 -14.56 6.49
N TRP A 66 -6.46 -14.10 5.96
CA TRP A 66 -7.07 -14.63 4.74
C TRP A 66 -6.47 -13.98 3.50
N CYS A 67 -5.61 -14.69 2.81
CA CYS A 67 -4.94 -14.23 1.60
C CYS A 67 -5.71 -14.64 0.35
N PRO A 68 -6.01 -13.73 -0.60
CA PRO A 68 -6.62 -14.11 -1.87
C PRO A 68 -5.71 -15.06 -2.66
N SER A 69 -6.30 -16.13 -3.19
CA SER A 69 -5.63 -17.11 -4.07
C SER A 69 -4.76 -16.42 -5.11
N ILE A 70 -5.33 -15.47 -5.86
CA ILE A 70 -4.67 -14.71 -6.92
C ILE A 70 -3.30 -14.12 -6.51
N VAL A 71 -3.09 -13.79 -5.25
CA VAL A 71 -1.86 -13.12 -4.78
C VAL A 71 -1.03 -13.93 -3.82
N LEU A 72 -1.48 -15.12 -3.40
CA LEU A 72 -0.79 -15.89 -2.39
C LEU A 72 0.67 -16.19 -2.77
N LYS A 73 0.93 -16.55 -4.04
CA LYS A 73 2.29 -16.78 -4.54
C LYS A 73 3.12 -15.50 -4.53
N ALA A 74 2.54 -14.36 -4.93
CA ALA A 74 3.18 -13.04 -4.90
C ALA A 74 3.52 -12.60 -3.47
N VAL A 75 2.61 -12.82 -2.51
CA VAL A 75 2.82 -12.54 -1.08
C VAL A 75 3.99 -13.36 -0.54
N ILE A 76 4.01 -14.67 -0.79
CA ILE A 76 5.09 -15.56 -0.34
C ILE A 76 6.42 -15.14 -0.97
N SER A 77 6.42 -14.78 -2.26
CA SER A 77 7.62 -14.31 -2.95
C SER A 77 8.11 -12.96 -2.40
N CYS A 78 7.21 -12.01 -2.20
CA CYS A 78 7.51 -10.72 -1.58
C CYS A 78 8.11 -10.89 -0.18
N GLN A 79 7.58 -11.78 0.66
CA GLN A 79 8.14 -12.05 1.99
C GLN A 79 9.57 -12.59 1.94
N LYS A 80 9.88 -13.44 0.96
CA LYS A 80 11.20 -14.07 0.80
C LYS A 80 12.23 -13.13 0.19
N HIS A 81 11.83 -12.30 -0.77
CA HIS A 81 12.80 -11.64 -1.66
C HIS A 81 12.82 -10.11 -1.52
N PHE A 82 11.80 -9.47 -0.95
CA PHE A 82 11.78 -8.02 -0.83
C PHE A 82 12.85 -7.52 0.14
N GLN A 83 13.71 -6.62 -0.33
CA GLN A 83 14.74 -5.95 0.47
C GLN A 83 14.43 -4.47 0.60
N SER A 84 14.05 -4.05 1.80
CA SER A 84 13.81 -2.64 2.12
C SER A 84 15.12 -1.88 2.31
N PHE A 85 15.12 -0.60 1.92
CA PHE A 85 16.14 0.36 2.31
C PHE A 85 15.62 1.27 3.42
N ASP A 86 16.53 1.81 4.23
CA ASP A 86 16.19 2.75 5.31
C ASP A 86 15.46 4.01 4.81
N SER A 87 15.65 4.38 3.53
CA SER A 87 14.97 5.49 2.88
C SER A 87 13.56 5.17 2.38
N ASP A 88 13.16 3.89 2.34
CA ASP A 88 11.89 3.51 1.75
C ASP A 88 10.71 4.03 2.56
N ILE A 89 9.60 4.27 1.86
CA ILE A 89 8.32 4.60 2.46
C ILE A 89 7.30 3.56 2.01
N ILE A 90 6.64 2.94 3.00
CA ILE A 90 5.63 1.92 2.80
C ILE A 90 4.27 2.48 3.21
N ILE A 91 3.32 2.46 2.28
CA ILE A 91 1.92 2.80 2.52
C ILE A 91 1.17 1.51 2.82
N ALA A 92 0.76 1.32 4.06
CA ALA A 92 0.06 0.13 4.50
C ALA A 92 -1.41 0.43 4.82
N THR A 93 -2.32 -0.40 4.33
CA THR A 93 -3.76 -0.29 4.62
C THR A 93 -4.39 -1.67 4.52
N LEU A 94 -5.43 -1.98 5.29
CA LEU A 94 -6.36 -3.03 4.85
C LEU A 94 -7.08 -2.52 3.57
N PRO A 95 -7.43 -3.38 2.60
CA PRO A 95 -8.18 -2.92 1.44
C PRO A 95 -9.41 -2.11 1.84
N LYS A 96 -9.69 -1.06 1.07
CA LYS A 96 -10.87 -0.18 1.21
C LYS A 96 -10.87 0.77 2.42
N CYS A 97 -9.75 0.86 3.14
CA CYS A 97 -9.52 1.85 4.21
C CYS A 97 -8.95 3.21 3.71
N GLY A 98 -9.04 3.53 2.42
CA GLY A 98 -8.58 4.83 1.87
C GLY A 98 -7.21 4.82 1.19
N THR A 99 -6.72 3.66 0.76
CA THR A 99 -5.41 3.48 0.10
C THR A 99 -5.15 4.46 -1.04
N THR A 100 -6.13 4.65 -1.95
CA THR A 100 -6.01 5.57 -3.09
C THR A 100 -5.75 7.00 -2.63
N TRP A 101 -6.44 7.44 -1.57
CA TRP A 101 -6.30 8.79 -1.03
C TRP A 101 -4.95 8.94 -0.33
N LEU A 102 -4.55 7.98 0.50
CA LEU A 102 -3.25 8.01 1.18
C LEU A 102 -2.08 8.00 0.19
N LYS A 103 -2.18 7.20 -0.88
CA LYS A 103 -1.22 7.22 -2.01
C LYS A 103 -1.08 8.62 -2.60
N ALA A 104 -2.19 9.26 -2.97
CA ALA A 104 -2.17 10.61 -3.56
C ALA A 104 -1.61 11.67 -2.59
N LEU A 105 -1.99 11.63 -1.31
CA LEU A 105 -1.52 12.58 -0.30
C LEU A 105 -0.02 12.42 -0.03
N THR A 106 0.46 11.18 0.06
CA THR A 106 1.87 10.86 0.30
C THR A 106 2.72 11.25 -0.91
N PHE A 107 2.29 10.88 -2.12
CA PHE A 107 2.91 11.30 -3.37
C PHE A 107 3.03 12.83 -3.45
N SER A 108 1.93 13.53 -3.24
CA SER A 108 1.89 15.00 -3.29
C SER A 108 2.82 15.61 -2.24
N THR A 109 2.90 15.02 -1.04
CA THR A 109 3.77 15.52 0.04
C THR A 109 5.25 15.39 -0.32
N LEU A 110 5.65 14.25 -0.87
CA LEU A 110 7.04 13.95 -1.22
C LEU A 110 7.51 14.73 -2.46
N TYR A 111 6.64 14.86 -3.45
CA TYR A 111 6.99 15.39 -4.77
C TYR A 111 6.45 16.80 -5.05
N ARG A 112 5.93 17.51 -4.03
CA ARG A 112 5.35 18.87 -4.18
C ARG A 112 6.25 19.89 -4.87
N ASN A 113 7.57 19.75 -4.74
CA ASN A 113 8.55 20.68 -5.33
C ASN A 113 9.13 20.18 -6.66
N GLN A 114 8.78 18.96 -7.09
CA GLN A 114 9.30 18.36 -8.33
C GLN A 114 8.40 18.66 -9.52
N PHE A 115 7.11 18.95 -9.27
CA PHE A 115 6.12 19.20 -10.31
C PHE A 115 5.44 20.55 -10.09
N ALA A 116 5.32 21.33 -11.16
CA ALA A 116 4.34 22.42 -11.20
C ALA A 116 2.93 21.83 -11.00
N ARG A 117 2.03 22.61 -10.40
CA ARG A 117 0.69 22.14 -10.02
C ARG A 117 -0.08 21.57 -11.21
N GLU A 118 0.07 22.20 -12.38
CA GLU A 118 -0.61 21.86 -13.64
C GLU A 118 0.01 20.62 -14.32
N LYS A 119 1.21 20.22 -13.91
CA LYS A 119 1.95 19.07 -14.43
C LYS A 119 2.08 17.94 -13.41
N ASN A 120 1.26 17.96 -12.36
CA ASN A 120 1.29 16.91 -11.34
C ASN A 120 0.83 15.57 -11.94
N PRO A 121 1.62 14.48 -11.84
CA PRO A 121 1.25 13.17 -12.38
C PRO A 121 -0.12 12.66 -11.92
N LEU A 122 -0.59 13.04 -10.73
CA LEU A 122 -1.91 12.66 -10.22
C LEU A 122 -3.09 13.24 -11.02
N LEU A 123 -2.86 14.22 -11.91
CA LEU A 123 -3.88 14.73 -12.84
C LEU A 123 -4.09 13.82 -14.05
N THR A 124 -3.12 12.95 -14.35
CA THR A 124 -3.14 12.06 -15.53
C THR A 124 -3.19 10.59 -15.14
N TYR A 125 -2.48 10.20 -14.08
CA TYR A 125 -2.34 8.81 -13.66
C TYR A 125 -3.11 8.52 -12.37
N ASN A 126 -3.67 7.31 -12.30
CA ASN A 126 -4.25 6.81 -11.07
C ASN A 126 -3.14 6.65 -10.00
N PRO A 127 -3.39 7.01 -8.71
CA PRO A 127 -2.40 6.83 -7.65
C PRO A 127 -1.85 5.40 -7.51
N HIS A 128 -2.65 4.38 -7.87
CA HIS A 128 -2.21 2.99 -7.87
C HIS A 128 -1.14 2.69 -8.94
N SER A 129 -1.11 3.44 -10.05
CA SER A 129 -0.07 3.32 -11.08
C SER A 129 1.22 4.03 -10.68
N LEU A 130 1.13 5.09 -9.86
CA LEU A 130 2.29 5.85 -9.37
C LEU A 130 2.96 5.18 -8.15
N ILE A 131 2.17 4.50 -7.33
CA ILE A 131 2.62 3.80 -6.13
C ILE A 131 2.06 2.39 -6.21
N ARG A 132 2.91 1.45 -6.63
CA ARG A 132 2.54 0.06 -6.88
C ARG A 132 2.61 -0.79 -5.61
N PHE A 133 1.85 -1.87 -5.61
CA PHE A 133 1.84 -2.84 -4.53
C PHE A 133 3.00 -3.83 -4.65
N ILE A 134 3.73 -4.05 -3.56
CA ILE A 134 4.80 -5.05 -3.52
C ILE A 134 4.24 -6.47 -3.28
N ASP A 135 3.15 -6.59 -2.55
CA ASP A 135 2.47 -7.86 -2.27
C ASP A 135 1.52 -8.30 -3.39
N TYR A 136 1.45 -7.53 -4.47
CA TYR A 136 0.61 -7.76 -5.63
C TYR A 136 1.39 -7.44 -6.91
N ASP A 137 1.53 -6.18 -7.29
CA ASP A 137 1.96 -5.78 -8.64
C ASP A 137 3.37 -6.22 -9.04
N PHE A 138 4.34 -6.12 -8.13
CA PHE A 138 5.75 -6.41 -8.45
C PHE A 138 6.06 -7.89 -8.49
N TYR A 139 5.44 -8.65 -7.57
CA TYR A 139 5.73 -10.07 -7.40
C TYR A 139 4.70 -11.00 -8.05
N PHE A 140 3.72 -10.45 -8.79
CA PHE A 140 2.68 -11.22 -9.46
C PHE A 140 3.25 -12.17 -10.53
N ASN A 141 4.11 -11.63 -11.41
CA ASN A 141 4.68 -12.35 -12.56
C ASN A 141 6.21 -12.54 -12.45
N ASP A 142 6.85 -11.97 -11.44
CA ASP A 142 8.30 -11.97 -11.29
C ASP A 142 8.68 -12.25 -9.83
N THR A 143 9.46 -13.30 -9.60
CA THR A 143 9.90 -13.66 -8.25
C THR A 143 11.10 -12.84 -7.75
N GLY A 144 11.72 -12.05 -8.62
CA GLY A 144 12.89 -11.23 -8.31
C GLY A 144 12.92 -9.92 -9.10
N PRO A 145 11.89 -9.06 -8.98
CA PRO A 145 11.82 -7.81 -9.71
C PRO A 145 12.98 -6.89 -9.33
N ASP A 146 13.54 -6.18 -10.31
CA ASP A 146 14.55 -5.14 -10.08
C ASP A 146 13.90 -3.88 -9.48
N LEU A 147 13.72 -3.89 -8.16
CA LEU A 147 13.08 -2.79 -7.43
C LEU A 147 13.95 -1.53 -7.32
N GLU A 148 15.24 -1.59 -7.67
CA GLU A 148 16.12 -0.41 -7.66
C GLU A 148 15.82 0.47 -8.87
N ASN A 149 15.65 -0.14 -10.05
CA ASN A 149 15.37 0.58 -11.30
C ASN A 149 13.86 0.73 -11.60
N CYS A 150 12.99 0.01 -10.89
CA CYS A 150 11.54 0.06 -11.13
C CYS A 150 10.81 1.25 -10.51
N THR A 151 11.47 2.08 -9.69
CA THR A 151 10.82 3.26 -9.10
C THR A 151 11.06 4.49 -9.96
N LEU A 152 9.98 5.18 -10.32
CA LEU A 152 10.02 6.41 -11.14
C LEU A 152 10.81 7.56 -10.49
N TYR A 153 11.13 7.45 -9.19
CA TYR A 153 11.72 8.49 -8.38
C TYR A 153 12.83 7.92 -7.49
N GLN A 154 13.81 8.75 -7.16
CA GLN A 154 14.95 8.37 -6.31
C GLN A 154 14.55 7.90 -4.90
N LEU A 155 13.34 8.23 -4.43
CA LEU A 155 12.78 7.76 -3.17
C LEU A 155 11.76 6.65 -3.47
N ARG A 156 12.05 5.42 -3.02
CA ARG A 156 11.15 4.29 -3.27
C ARG A 156 9.92 4.39 -2.39
N LEU A 157 8.76 4.41 -3.05
CA LEU A 157 7.45 4.52 -2.44
C LEU A 157 6.60 3.34 -2.87
N PHE A 158 6.24 2.50 -1.91
CA PHE A 158 5.50 1.27 -2.15
C PHE A 158 4.20 1.25 -1.36
N SER A 159 3.29 0.37 -1.76
CA SER A 159 2.11 0.05 -0.96
C SER A 159 2.00 -1.44 -0.65
N ILE A 160 1.28 -1.76 0.43
CA ILE A 160 1.07 -3.13 0.88
C ILE A 160 -0.28 -3.27 1.60
N HIS A 161 -0.90 -4.44 1.47
CA HIS A 161 -2.11 -4.86 2.18
C HIS A 161 -1.85 -5.93 3.25
N LEU A 162 -0.61 -6.39 3.42
CA LEU A 162 -0.27 -7.38 4.44
C LEU A 162 -0.46 -6.86 5.88
N PRO A 163 -0.93 -7.73 6.81
CA PRO A 163 -0.90 -7.43 8.23
C PRO A 163 0.54 -7.28 8.72
N TYR A 164 0.73 -6.48 9.78
CA TYR A 164 2.06 -6.14 10.28
C TYR A 164 2.93 -7.36 10.61
N ALA A 165 2.35 -8.41 11.19
CA ALA A 165 3.06 -9.65 11.54
C ALA A 165 3.68 -10.34 10.32
N SER A 166 2.98 -10.28 9.19
CA SER A 166 3.35 -10.91 7.92
C SER A 166 4.12 -9.99 6.97
N LEU A 167 4.55 -8.80 7.42
CA LEU A 167 5.47 -7.98 6.63
C LEU A 167 6.81 -8.70 6.42
N PRO A 168 7.47 -8.52 5.26
CA PRO A 168 8.87 -8.90 5.06
C PRO A 168 9.74 -8.48 6.24
N THR A 169 10.64 -9.37 6.67
CA THR A 169 11.53 -9.11 7.82
C THR A 169 12.41 -7.89 7.57
N SER A 170 12.86 -7.67 6.32
CA SER A 170 13.59 -6.47 5.91
C SER A 170 12.85 -5.18 6.28
N ILE A 171 11.54 -5.10 5.99
CA ILE A 171 10.68 -3.95 6.37
C ILE A 171 10.62 -3.78 7.88
N LYS A 172 10.57 -4.88 8.67
CA LYS A 172 10.47 -4.81 10.13
C LYS A 172 11.79 -4.36 10.79
N ASP A 173 12.91 -4.71 10.19
CA ASP A 173 14.26 -4.53 10.78
C ASP A 173 14.97 -3.24 10.29
N SER A 174 14.66 -2.75 9.09
CA SER A 174 15.23 -1.50 8.57
C SER A 174 14.69 -0.24 9.24
N ASN A 175 15.17 0.94 8.86
CA ASN A 175 14.61 2.22 9.28
C ASN A 175 13.55 2.79 8.32
N CYS A 176 13.08 1.99 7.35
CA CYS A 176 12.04 2.44 6.42
C CYS A 176 10.79 2.92 7.17
N LYS A 177 10.12 3.93 6.62
CA LYS A 177 8.93 4.51 7.24
C LYS A 177 7.68 3.81 6.76
N ILE A 178 6.75 3.55 7.68
CA ILE A 178 5.43 3.00 7.38
C ILE A 178 4.38 4.06 7.68
N VAL A 179 3.51 4.34 6.72
CA VAL A 179 2.30 5.15 6.94
C VAL A 179 1.10 4.22 6.84
N TYR A 180 0.44 4.01 7.98
CA TYR A 180 -0.73 3.15 8.08
C TYR A 180 -2.00 3.98 8.18
N LEU A 181 -3.04 3.60 7.43
CA LEU A 181 -4.36 4.22 7.51
C LEU A 181 -5.42 3.17 7.84
N CYS A 182 -6.07 3.35 9.00
CA CYS A 182 -7.29 2.62 9.34
C CYS A 182 -8.53 3.46 9.01
N ARG A 183 -9.69 2.80 9.02
CA ARG A 183 -11.01 3.39 8.82
C ARG A 183 -11.98 2.68 9.75
N ASN A 184 -13.12 3.30 10.07
CA ASN A 184 -14.18 2.65 10.82
C ASN A 184 -14.56 1.30 10.18
N PRO A 185 -14.75 0.21 10.95
CA PRO A 185 -15.00 -1.12 10.42
C PRO A 185 -16.29 -1.23 9.59
N MET A 186 -17.36 -0.55 9.99
CA MET A 186 -18.65 -0.60 9.29
C MET A 186 -18.54 0.10 7.94
N ASP A 187 -17.91 1.27 7.93
CA ASP A 187 -17.58 2.02 6.71
C ASP A 187 -16.67 1.23 5.76
N THR A 188 -15.75 0.47 6.34
CA THR A 188 -14.85 -0.43 5.60
C THR A 188 -15.66 -1.56 4.97
N LEU A 189 -16.48 -2.27 5.73
CA LEU A 189 -17.36 -3.34 5.24
C LEU A 189 -18.23 -2.88 4.07
N ILE A 190 -18.93 -1.75 4.19
CA ILE A 190 -19.80 -1.24 3.11
C ILE A 190 -18.99 -0.92 1.84
N SER A 191 -17.83 -0.27 2.01
CA SER A 191 -16.90 0.03 0.90
C SER A 191 -16.36 -1.24 0.25
N PHE A 192 -16.13 -2.28 1.05
CA PHE A 192 -15.65 -3.59 0.65
C PHE A 192 -16.69 -4.36 -0.15
N TRP A 193 -17.86 -4.58 0.43
CA TRP A 193 -18.99 -5.24 -0.20
C TRP A 193 -19.38 -4.55 -1.53
N SER A 194 -19.50 -3.22 -1.53
CA SER A 194 -19.85 -2.45 -2.73
C SER A 194 -18.81 -2.58 -3.85
N PHE A 195 -17.52 -2.60 -3.50
CA PHE A 195 -16.44 -2.72 -4.48
C PHE A 195 -16.35 -4.12 -5.08
N PHE A 196 -16.31 -5.16 -4.24
CA PHE A 196 -16.16 -6.53 -4.72
C PHE A 196 -17.42 -7.07 -5.39
N SER A 197 -18.61 -6.55 -5.04
CA SER A 197 -19.83 -6.85 -5.80
C SER A 197 -19.74 -6.42 -7.26
N ARG A 198 -18.95 -5.38 -7.59
CA ARG A 198 -18.73 -4.92 -8.98
C ARG A 198 -17.61 -5.68 -9.69
N LEU A 199 -16.72 -6.34 -8.94
CA LEU A 199 -15.61 -7.13 -9.49
C LEU A 199 -15.96 -8.60 -9.64
N ARG A 200 -17.13 -9.01 -9.17
CA ARG A 200 -17.63 -10.38 -9.27
C ARG A 200 -17.65 -10.82 -10.73
N GLY A 201 -17.03 -11.97 -11.01
CA GLY A 201 -17.05 -12.60 -12.32
C GLY A 201 -18.43 -13.19 -12.66
N GLU A 202 -18.66 -13.44 -13.94
CA GLU A 202 -19.84 -14.17 -14.40
C GLU A 202 -19.88 -15.56 -13.76
N GLY A 203 -21.06 -15.98 -13.25
CA GLY A 203 -21.26 -17.32 -12.68
C GLY A 203 -21.14 -17.46 -11.16
N PHE A 204 -20.86 -16.38 -10.42
CA PHE A 204 -20.90 -16.39 -8.94
C PHE A 204 -22.18 -15.74 -8.41
N GLU A 205 -22.82 -16.36 -7.42
CA GLU A 205 -24.02 -15.81 -6.76
C GLU A 205 -23.70 -14.58 -5.91
N PRO A 206 -24.45 -13.47 -6.02
CA PRO A 206 -24.26 -12.27 -5.22
C PRO A 206 -24.27 -12.55 -3.71
N VAL A 207 -23.20 -12.13 -3.03
CA VAL A 207 -23.11 -12.14 -1.56
C VAL A 207 -23.98 -10.99 -1.05
N SER A 208 -24.97 -11.33 -0.22
CA SER A 208 -25.87 -10.35 0.40
C SER A 208 -25.11 -9.48 1.42
N LEU A 209 -25.65 -8.33 1.81
CA LEU A 209 -25.01 -7.50 2.84
C LEU A 209 -24.96 -8.22 4.21
N ASP A 210 -25.98 -9.01 4.54
CA ASP A 210 -26.04 -9.76 5.79
C ASP A 210 -24.98 -10.87 5.83
N GLU A 211 -24.83 -11.61 4.74
CA GLU A 211 -23.76 -12.59 4.56
C GLU A 211 -22.38 -11.92 4.60
N ALA A 212 -22.24 -10.79 3.92
CA ALA A 212 -21.01 -10.02 3.94
C ALA A 212 -20.62 -9.55 5.36
N PHE A 213 -21.61 -9.12 6.15
CA PHE A 213 -21.42 -8.74 7.53
C PHE A 213 -20.99 -9.92 8.41
N GLU A 214 -21.60 -11.09 8.23
CA GLU A 214 -21.24 -12.31 8.96
C GLU A 214 -19.80 -12.75 8.63
N MET A 215 -19.45 -12.81 7.35
CA MET A 215 -18.09 -13.12 6.89
C MET A 215 -17.05 -12.16 7.51
N PHE A 216 -17.36 -10.86 7.51
CA PHE A 216 -16.49 -9.84 8.11
C PHE A 216 -16.35 -9.99 9.63
N CYS A 217 -17.43 -10.33 10.34
CA CYS A 217 -17.40 -10.61 11.78
C CYS A 217 -16.58 -11.86 12.11
N GLN A 218 -16.63 -12.88 11.25
CA GLN A 218 -15.78 -14.08 11.34
C GLN A 218 -14.32 -13.82 10.91
N GLY A 219 -14.05 -12.63 10.36
CA GLY A 219 -12.73 -12.23 9.86
C GLY A 219 -12.38 -12.77 8.48
N ILE A 220 -13.33 -13.43 7.79
CA ILE A 220 -13.18 -14.02 6.45
C ILE A 220 -13.35 -12.93 5.40
N ASN A 221 -12.32 -12.09 5.28
CA ASN A 221 -12.23 -11.04 4.27
C ASN A 221 -10.78 -10.92 3.79
N GLU A 222 -10.56 -10.37 2.60
CA GLU A 222 -9.24 -10.26 1.98
C GLU A 222 -8.32 -9.45 2.91
N PHE A 223 -7.21 -10.07 3.30
CA PHE A 223 -6.22 -9.60 4.28
C PHE A 223 -6.75 -9.41 5.72
N GLY A 224 -7.97 -9.87 6.01
CA GLY A 224 -8.53 -9.95 7.35
C GLY A 224 -7.95 -11.11 8.17
N PRO A 225 -8.24 -11.20 9.48
CA PRO A 225 -9.32 -10.47 10.16
C PRO A 225 -9.06 -8.97 10.33
N PHE A 226 -10.11 -8.15 10.20
CA PHE A 226 -10.02 -6.69 10.27
C PHE A 226 -9.33 -6.18 11.55
N PHE A 227 -9.77 -6.67 12.71
CA PHE A 227 -9.28 -6.18 13.99
C PHE A 227 -7.82 -6.56 14.22
N ASP A 228 -7.42 -7.79 13.93
CA ASP A 228 -6.03 -8.22 14.02
C ASP A 228 -5.12 -7.40 13.11
N HIS A 229 -5.57 -7.13 11.87
CA HIS A 229 -4.84 -6.30 10.94
C HIS A 229 -4.60 -4.88 11.50
N VAL A 230 -5.66 -4.21 11.97
CA VAL A 230 -5.57 -2.85 12.52
C VAL A 230 -4.76 -2.82 13.83
N LEU A 231 -5.03 -3.75 14.74
CA LEU A 231 -4.36 -3.82 16.04
C LEU A 231 -2.86 -4.13 15.90
N GLY A 232 -2.46 -4.94 14.93
CA GLY A 232 -1.04 -5.22 14.65
C GLY A 232 -0.26 -3.94 14.35
N TYR A 233 -0.77 -3.12 13.42
CA TYR A 233 -0.16 -1.83 13.10
C TYR A 233 -0.28 -0.81 14.23
N TRP A 234 -1.40 -0.78 14.95
CA TRP A 234 -1.59 0.13 16.08
C TRP A 234 -0.56 -0.15 17.19
N ARG A 235 -0.43 -1.41 17.64
CA ARG A 235 0.55 -1.82 18.67
C ARG A 235 1.98 -1.49 18.22
N ALA A 236 2.33 -1.85 16.99
CA ALA A 236 3.65 -1.54 16.44
C ALA A 236 3.93 -0.03 16.39
N SER A 237 2.91 0.80 16.12
CA SER A 237 3.07 2.26 16.12
C SER A 237 3.27 2.86 17.51
N GLN A 238 2.76 2.22 18.56
CA GLN A 238 3.03 2.64 19.94
C GLN A 238 4.49 2.38 20.32
N GLU A 239 5.04 1.24 19.87
CA GLU A 239 6.43 0.86 20.14
C GLU A 239 7.45 1.61 19.27
N LYS A 240 7.10 1.84 17.99
CA LYS A 240 8.01 2.36 16.95
C LYS A 240 7.45 3.62 16.30
N SER A 241 7.07 4.61 17.10
CA SER A 241 6.41 5.84 16.63
C SER A 241 7.24 6.71 15.67
N SER A 242 8.57 6.59 15.69
CA SER A 242 9.46 7.23 14.70
C SER A 242 9.47 6.52 13.34
N LYS A 243 9.05 5.25 13.30
CA LYS A 243 9.03 4.37 12.13
C LYS A 243 7.62 4.21 11.54
N ILE A 244 6.59 4.25 12.36
CA ILE A 244 5.21 3.96 11.95
C ILE A 244 4.30 5.12 12.32
N LEU A 245 3.73 5.77 11.31
CA LEU A 245 2.68 6.76 11.47
C LEU A 245 1.31 6.09 11.29
N PHE A 246 0.57 5.97 12.38
CA PHE A 246 -0.81 5.51 12.37
C PHE A 246 -1.78 6.69 12.19
N LEU A 247 -2.66 6.61 11.19
CA LEU A 247 -3.68 7.59 10.86
C LEU A 247 -5.06 6.93 10.80
N GLN A 248 -6.10 7.74 11.00
CA GLN A 248 -7.49 7.34 10.84
C GLN A 248 -8.11 8.12 9.66
N TYR A 249 -8.91 7.43 8.85
CA TYR A 249 -9.56 8.00 7.68
C TYR A 249 -10.51 9.14 8.05
N GLU A 250 -11.23 8.97 9.15
CA GLU A 250 -12.19 9.93 9.69
C GLU A 250 -11.47 11.22 10.12
N ASP A 251 -10.35 11.10 10.83
CA ASP A 251 -9.52 12.24 11.25
C ASP A 251 -8.96 13.01 10.04
N LEU A 252 -8.54 12.31 8.98
CA LEU A 252 -8.10 12.93 7.73
C LEU A 252 -9.24 13.70 7.05
N LYS A 253 -10.47 13.15 7.08
CA LYS A 253 -11.65 13.77 6.48
C LYS A 253 -12.10 15.01 7.26
N GLU A 254 -11.98 14.98 8.59
CA GLU A 254 -12.36 16.08 9.47
C GLU A 254 -11.36 17.24 9.41
N ASP A 255 -10.06 16.96 9.57
CA ASP A 255 -9.00 17.98 9.48
C ASP A 255 -7.80 17.50 8.66
N ILE A 256 -7.96 17.61 7.34
CA ILE A 256 -6.90 17.25 6.40
C ILE A 256 -5.63 18.10 6.57
N LYS A 257 -5.74 19.36 6.99
CA LYS A 257 -4.57 20.28 7.06
C LYS A 257 -3.63 19.88 8.19
N THR A 258 -4.17 19.56 9.36
CA THR A 258 -3.38 19.13 10.51
C THR A 258 -2.74 17.77 10.25
N HIS A 259 -3.50 16.81 9.71
CA HIS A 259 -2.99 15.49 9.42
C HIS A 259 -1.97 15.46 8.27
N LEU A 260 -2.12 16.32 7.26
CA LEU A 260 -1.09 16.52 6.22
C LEU A 260 0.20 17.11 6.78
N LYS A 261 0.12 18.05 7.74
CA LYS A 261 1.31 18.54 8.44
C LYS A 261 1.97 17.41 9.24
N LYS A 262 1.18 16.59 9.94
CA LYS A 262 1.68 15.40 10.67
C LYS A 262 2.41 14.43 9.73
N LEU A 263 1.80 14.11 8.59
CA LEU A 263 2.40 13.28 7.54
C LEU A 263 3.72 13.88 7.03
N ALA A 264 3.72 15.17 6.67
CA ALA A 264 4.91 15.83 6.14
C ALA A 264 6.05 15.93 7.18
N MET A 265 5.74 16.18 8.46
CA MET A 265 6.74 16.13 9.54
C MET A 265 7.31 14.73 9.71
N PHE A 266 6.45 13.71 9.76
CA PHE A 266 6.86 12.31 9.87
C PHE A 266 7.77 11.89 8.72
N LEU A 267 7.45 12.29 7.49
CA LEU A 267 8.27 12.01 6.31
C LEU A 267 9.56 12.84 6.24
N GLY A 268 9.74 13.85 7.11
CA GLY A 268 10.96 14.68 7.18
C GLY A 268 10.92 15.95 6.32
N PHE A 269 9.77 16.34 5.78
CA PHE A 269 9.59 17.49 4.90
C PHE A 269 9.11 18.77 5.60
N LEU A 270 8.87 18.69 6.91
CA LEU A 270 8.63 19.83 7.78
C LEU A 270 9.51 19.68 9.04
N SER A 271 10.60 20.44 9.11
CA SER A 271 11.36 20.61 10.34
C SER A 271 10.58 21.55 11.28
N LEU A 272 10.63 21.32 12.60
CA LEU A 272 10.17 22.24 13.66
C LEU A 272 10.91 23.60 13.69
N ARG A 273 11.54 24.04 12.60
CA ARG A 273 12.27 25.31 12.49
C ARG A 273 11.48 26.38 11.73
N ASN A 274 10.34 26.78 12.30
CA ASN A 274 9.84 28.16 12.12
C ASN A 274 10.58 29.14 13.08
N LYS A 275 11.93 29.13 13.05
CA LYS A 275 12.76 30.11 13.79
C LYS A 275 13.84 30.78 12.95
N ARG A 276 13.84 30.64 11.63
CA ARG A 276 14.71 31.43 10.75
C ARG A 276 13.92 31.91 9.55
N ASN A 277 13.15 32.98 9.73
CA ASN A 277 12.74 33.89 8.65
C ASN A 277 12.19 35.24 9.17
N ASN A 278 12.60 35.69 10.38
CA ASN A 278 12.29 37.04 10.88
C ASN A 278 13.48 38.02 10.81
N GLU A 279 14.59 37.64 10.19
CA GLU A 279 15.77 38.54 10.06
C GLU A 279 16.04 39.03 8.63
N LEU A 280 15.22 38.66 7.64
CA LEU A 280 15.38 39.11 6.25
C LEU A 280 14.35 40.17 5.80
N LEU A 281 13.60 40.76 6.73
CA LEU A 281 12.70 41.91 6.48
C LEU A 281 13.13 43.19 7.22
N LYS A 282 14.41 43.31 7.56
CA LYS A 282 15.02 44.56 7.99
C LYS A 282 16.33 44.78 7.25
N LYS A 283 16.24 45.24 6.01
CA LYS A 283 17.19 46.13 5.36
C LYS A 283 16.55 46.71 4.11
#